data_AF-A0A1G2YX88-F1
#
_entry.id   AF-A0A1G2YX88-F1
#
_cell.length_a   1.000
_cell.length_b   1.000
_cell.length_c   1.000
_cell.angle_alpha   90.00
_cell.angle_beta   90.00
_cell.angle_gamma   90.00
#
_symmetry.space_group_name_H-M   'P 1'
#
loop_
_entity.id
_entity.type
_entity.pdbx_description
1 polymer ?
#
loop_
_entity_poly.entity_id
_entity_poly.type
_entity_poly.pdbx_seq_one_letter_code
_entity_poly.pdbx_strand_id
1 'polypeptide(L)'
;MEKKPNEKPREYLPSSVVEFIQQVCHKMRYRKKAAQDVQTELTAHFEDELRDCTDPQERQKKAQRLVEQFGGIQMLAVLCRRAKRRCRPLWATALVRTAQGAGVLLALFIVYTAWFMAGSPTPTVDYIAVLNQMSRPEIVERDNAWPHYEKAIGLLVGPDDEVRQMNAFQRRDRPQDRDFADLPQEARQAVEQWVQKNDSAWREFVAASATPYCQTRYACDPNAREPWLMNVLLPHLSPIRSLATVGVWRSRVELQRGEVPQALDDCLAVARAALHWQHREALVEQLVGLALSQMAHEEILGILHGRSLSSAELMALQRKIAELYSAQYPLIDIEGERLTILDAIQRVFTDKGPGGGHLAPFAASSLAVMGSHEDYPEVVSAPLLTALSMVHAGRNDTAAKANWMFDQQVKRSRLSPYERRTSAIVDADQMLASLPKYRYAVIHMLAPALDRVAELRFRGKALHEATLTVLALQRYRADKGGYPASLDELTQAGYLNTLPADPYSKGPLVYKATRDGFTLYSFGADFDDDNGRPSTDRKGRPHLWEDEGDAVFWPINP
;
A
#
# COMPACT_ATOMS: atom_id res chain seq x y z
N MET A 1 76.39 -38.03 26.63
CA MET A 1 77.26 -37.55 27.72
C MET A 1 77.17 -36.05 27.75
N GLU A 2 76.55 -35.48 28.79
CA GLU A 2 76.91 -34.16 29.32
C GLU A 2 76.26 -34.03 30.70
N LYS A 3 77.09 -34.12 31.74
CA LYS A 3 76.69 -34.03 33.14
C LYS A 3 76.36 -32.56 33.47
N LYS A 4 75.13 -32.28 33.91
CA LYS A 4 74.84 -31.05 34.65
C LYS A 4 75.14 -31.25 36.15
N PRO A 5 75.64 -30.22 36.86
CA PRO A 5 76.22 -30.36 38.19
C PRO A 5 75.19 -30.11 39.31
N ASN A 6 75.34 -30.87 40.40
CA ASN A 6 74.88 -30.56 41.77
C ASN A 6 73.38 -30.23 41.98
N GLU A 7 72.55 -31.27 42.08
CA GLU A 7 71.32 -31.19 42.90
C GLU A 7 71.69 -31.33 44.37
N LYS A 8 71.62 -30.23 45.14
CA LYS A 8 71.53 -30.29 46.61
C LYS A 8 70.20 -30.97 46.99
N PRO A 9 70.14 -31.77 48.07
CA PRO A 9 68.87 -32.31 48.55
C PRO A 9 67.93 -31.15 48.91
N ARG A 10 66.73 -31.13 48.33
CA ARG A 10 65.66 -30.21 48.75
C ARG A 10 65.29 -30.55 50.20
N GLU A 11 65.75 -29.74 51.14
CA GLU A 11 65.34 -29.85 52.54
C GLU A 11 63.85 -29.55 52.64
N TYR A 12 63.06 -30.53 53.09
CA TYR A 12 61.62 -30.37 53.27
C TYR A 12 61.33 -29.21 54.25
N LEU A 13 60.50 -28.26 53.82
CA LEU A 13 59.98 -27.21 54.70
C LEU A 13 59.25 -27.83 55.91
N PRO A 14 59.36 -27.25 57.12
CA PRO A 14 58.60 -27.71 58.28
C PRO A 14 57.09 -27.71 58.01
N SER A 15 56.36 -28.72 58.51
CA SER A 15 54.93 -28.90 58.24
C SER A 15 54.07 -27.68 58.59
N SER A 16 54.44 -26.93 59.64
CA SER A 16 53.74 -25.70 60.04
C SER A 16 53.79 -24.59 58.97
N VAL A 17 54.89 -24.50 58.21
CA VAL A 17 55.04 -23.53 57.12
C VAL A 17 54.26 -23.97 55.90
N VAL A 18 54.29 -25.28 55.59
CA VAL A 18 53.54 -25.85 54.47
C VAL A 18 52.04 -25.64 54.68
N GLU A 19 51.53 -25.92 55.88
CA GLU A 19 50.14 -25.67 56.25
C GLU A 19 49.79 -24.17 56.18
N PHE A 20 50.67 -23.29 56.67
CA PHE A 20 50.48 -21.85 56.58
C PHE A 20 50.35 -21.35 55.14
N ILE A 21 51.28 -21.73 54.26
CA ILE A 21 51.27 -21.35 52.84
C ILE A 21 50.01 -21.90 52.15
N GLN A 22 49.63 -23.16 52.42
CA GLN A 22 48.41 -23.75 51.88
C GLN A 22 47.17 -22.99 52.34
N GLN A 23 47.08 -22.61 53.61
CA GLN A 23 45.97 -21.84 54.14
C GLN A 23 45.90 -20.42 53.54
N VAL A 24 47.04 -19.75 53.34
CA VAL A 24 47.12 -18.44 52.66
C VAL A 24 46.65 -18.56 51.20
N CYS A 25 47.15 -19.53 50.44
CA CYS A 25 46.75 -19.75 49.06
C CYS A 25 45.27 -20.14 48.93
N HIS A 26 44.75 -20.93 49.87
CA HIS A 26 43.34 -21.29 49.93
C HIS A 26 42.45 -20.08 50.24
N LYS A 27 42.81 -19.27 51.26
CA LYS A 27 42.09 -18.04 51.63
C LYS A 27 42.24 -16.93 50.59
N MET A 28 43.27 -16.99 49.72
CA MET A 28 43.43 -16.06 48.62
C MET A 28 42.29 -16.14 47.61
N ARG A 29 41.51 -17.24 47.51
CA ARG A 29 40.31 -17.38 46.64
C ARG A 29 40.48 -16.69 45.28
N TYR A 30 41.56 -17.01 44.57
CA TYR A 30 41.93 -16.38 43.29
C TYR A 30 42.34 -17.46 42.26
N ARG A 31 42.81 -17.05 41.08
CA ARG A 31 43.14 -17.99 39.97
C ARG A 31 44.21 -19.00 40.42
N LYS A 32 44.01 -20.28 40.07
CA LYS A 32 44.90 -21.39 40.44
C LYS A 32 46.36 -21.13 40.10
N LYS A 33 46.65 -20.62 38.89
CA LYS A 33 48.01 -20.25 38.47
C LYS A 33 48.63 -19.16 39.36
N ALA A 34 47.88 -18.10 39.67
CA ALA A 34 48.36 -17.05 40.57
C ALA A 34 48.55 -17.54 42.01
N ALA A 35 47.75 -18.51 42.46
CA ALA A 35 47.95 -19.17 43.75
C ALA A 35 49.21 -20.05 43.76
N GLN A 36 49.52 -20.73 42.65
CA GLN A 36 50.76 -21.47 42.48
C GLN A 36 51.98 -20.54 42.44
N ASP A 37 51.87 -19.39 41.77
CA ASP A 37 52.94 -18.39 41.72
C ASP A 37 53.21 -17.83 43.13
N VAL A 38 52.15 -17.47 43.88
CA VAL A 38 52.27 -17.02 45.28
C VAL A 38 52.82 -18.12 46.19
N GLN A 39 52.38 -19.38 46.00
CA GLN A 39 52.90 -20.52 46.73
C GLN A 39 54.40 -20.69 46.48
N THR A 40 54.84 -20.60 45.23
CA THR A 40 56.25 -20.72 44.85
C THR A 40 57.08 -19.59 45.46
N GLU A 41 56.58 -18.34 45.40
CA GLU A 41 57.25 -17.17 45.97
C GLU A 41 57.38 -17.26 47.50
N LEU A 42 56.30 -17.67 48.21
CA LEU A 42 56.34 -17.84 49.66
C LEU A 42 57.24 -19.02 50.05
N THR A 43 57.14 -20.15 49.37
CA THR A 43 58.01 -21.32 49.59
C THR A 43 59.48 -20.93 49.46
N ALA A 44 59.86 -20.22 48.39
CA ALA A 44 61.24 -19.77 48.18
C ALA A 44 61.70 -18.82 49.29
N HIS A 45 60.85 -17.88 49.72
CA HIS A 45 61.18 -16.96 50.82
C HIS A 45 61.41 -17.70 52.15
N PHE A 46 60.59 -18.70 52.47
CA PHE A 46 60.79 -19.50 53.68
C PHE A 46 62.01 -20.43 53.56
N GLU A 47 62.30 -20.97 52.37
CA GLU A 47 63.51 -21.77 52.11
C GLU A 47 64.79 -20.93 52.27
N ASP A 48 64.81 -19.70 51.76
CA ASP A 48 65.95 -18.79 51.88
C ASP A 48 66.20 -18.34 53.33
N GLU A 49 65.15 -17.98 54.07
CA GLU A 49 65.25 -17.58 55.49
C GLU A 49 65.68 -18.72 56.42
N LEU A 50 65.46 -19.98 56.01
CA LEU A 50 65.80 -21.18 56.76
C LEU A 50 67.10 -21.85 56.29
N ARG A 51 67.75 -21.32 55.24
CA ARG A 51 68.91 -21.92 54.57
C ARG A 51 70.13 -22.14 55.48
N ASP A 52 70.35 -21.23 56.41
CA ASP A 52 71.51 -21.24 57.32
C ASP A 52 71.24 -22.01 58.63
N CYS A 53 70.03 -22.55 58.82
CA CYS A 53 69.65 -23.34 60.00
C CYS A 53 69.73 -24.84 59.70
N THR A 54 70.81 -25.47 60.15
CA THR A 54 71.08 -26.92 60.00
C THR A 54 70.54 -27.78 61.15
N ASP A 55 70.22 -27.21 62.32
CA ASP A 55 69.59 -27.94 63.44
C ASP A 55 68.05 -28.06 63.25
N PRO A 56 67.47 -29.28 63.26
CA PRO A 56 66.04 -29.48 63.03
C PRO A 56 65.12 -28.79 64.05
N GLN A 57 65.50 -28.74 65.34
CA GLN A 57 64.66 -28.13 66.38
C GLN A 57 64.72 -26.60 66.33
N GLU A 58 65.90 -26.03 66.10
CA GLU A 58 66.08 -24.60 65.90
C GLU A 58 65.38 -24.11 64.62
N ARG A 59 65.47 -24.89 63.54
CA ARG A 59 64.78 -24.61 62.27
C ARG A 59 63.26 -24.57 62.43
N GLN A 60 62.67 -25.48 63.20
CA GLN A 60 61.24 -25.49 63.50
C GLN A 60 60.81 -24.26 64.32
N LYS A 61 61.59 -23.87 65.34
CA LYS A 61 61.32 -22.67 66.16
C LYS A 61 61.45 -21.38 65.35
N LYS A 62 62.46 -21.28 64.49
CA LYS A 62 62.66 -20.13 63.59
C LYS A 62 61.51 -20.02 62.59
N ALA A 63 61.07 -21.15 62.01
CA ALA A 63 59.92 -21.21 61.11
C ALA A 63 58.60 -20.74 61.76
N GLN A 64 58.34 -21.13 63.02
CA GLN A 64 57.16 -20.66 63.76
C GLN A 64 57.20 -19.15 64.01
N ARG A 65 58.35 -18.59 64.43
CA ARG A 65 58.51 -17.14 64.60
C ARG A 65 58.33 -16.38 63.29
N LEU A 66 58.84 -16.90 62.17
CA LEU A 66 58.65 -16.29 60.86
C LEU A 66 57.16 -16.25 60.48
N VAL A 67 56.42 -17.36 60.68
CA VAL A 67 54.97 -17.40 60.45
C VAL A 67 54.22 -16.37 61.30
N GLU A 68 54.61 -16.19 62.57
CA GLU A 68 54.04 -15.15 63.45
C GLU A 68 54.35 -13.73 62.95
N GLN A 69 55.54 -13.49 62.39
CA GLN A 69 55.94 -12.19 61.83
C GLN A 69 55.19 -11.81 60.54
N PHE A 70 54.83 -12.80 59.70
CA PHE A 70 54.00 -12.56 58.51
C PHE A 70 52.57 -12.11 58.84
N GLY A 71 52.14 -12.30 60.09
CA GLY A 71 50.85 -11.84 60.60
C GLY A 71 49.67 -12.72 60.20
N GLY A 72 48.45 -12.20 60.36
CA GLY A 72 47.22 -12.97 60.16
C GLY A 72 47.03 -13.44 58.72
N ILE A 73 46.82 -14.76 58.55
CA ILE A 73 46.62 -15.46 57.27
C ILE A 73 45.62 -14.74 56.34
N GLN A 74 44.53 -14.20 56.90
CA GLN A 74 43.51 -13.48 56.13
C GLN A 74 44.04 -12.18 55.50
N MET A 75 44.83 -11.41 56.26
CA MET A 75 45.40 -10.15 55.78
C MET A 75 46.40 -10.41 54.66
N LEU A 76 47.30 -11.38 54.86
CA LEU A 76 48.30 -11.77 53.86
C LEU A 76 47.65 -12.25 52.56
N ALA A 77 46.60 -13.08 52.66
CA ALA A 77 45.84 -13.54 51.50
C ALA A 77 45.20 -12.38 50.70
N VAL A 78 44.71 -11.33 51.37
CA VAL A 78 44.17 -10.12 50.69
C VAL A 78 45.28 -9.31 50.02
N LEU A 79 46.44 -9.15 50.67
CA LEU A 79 47.58 -8.42 50.14
C LEU A 79 48.17 -9.13 48.91
N CYS A 80 48.41 -10.43 48.99
CA CYS A 80 48.88 -11.24 47.86
C CYS A 80 47.90 -11.18 46.67
N ARG A 81 46.58 -11.24 46.93
CA ARG A 81 45.56 -11.05 45.88
C ARG A 81 45.65 -9.67 45.23
N ARG A 82 45.82 -8.61 46.01
CA ARG A 82 45.95 -7.24 45.50
C ARG A 82 47.23 -7.06 44.68
N ALA A 83 48.35 -7.61 45.14
CA ALA A 83 49.63 -7.58 44.43
C ALA A 83 49.53 -8.28 43.06
N LYS A 84 49.04 -9.53 43.02
CA LYS A 84 48.83 -10.26 41.76
C LYS A 84 47.76 -9.61 40.85
N ARG A 85 46.84 -8.80 41.40
CA ARG A 85 45.89 -8.00 40.61
C ARG A 85 46.53 -6.75 39.98
N ARG A 86 47.52 -6.13 40.64
CA ARG A 86 48.30 -4.99 40.10
C ARG A 86 49.28 -5.42 39.01
N CYS A 87 49.89 -6.60 39.14
CA CYS A 87 50.83 -7.14 38.15
C CYS A 87 50.13 -7.78 36.93
N ARG A 88 48.84 -7.50 36.69
CA ARG A 88 48.16 -8.00 35.49
C ARG A 88 48.75 -7.32 34.25
N PRO A 89 49.08 -8.07 33.19
CA PRO A 89 49.53 -7.46 31.95
C PRO A 89 48.42 -6.58 31.37
N LEU A 90 48.80 -5.47 30.73
CA LEU A 90 47.87 -4.44 30.25
C LEU A 90 46.76 -5.01 29.36
N TRP A 91 47.06 -6.03 28.53
CA TRP A 91 46.08 -6.71 27.69
C TRP A 91 44.97 -7.40 28.49
N ALA A 92 45.29 -7.99 29.66
CA ALA A 92 44.31 -8.67 30.50
C ALA A 92 43.42 -7.68 31.26
N THR A 93 43.96 -6.50 31.61
CA THR A 93 43.18 -5.41 32.18
C THR A 93 42.27 -4.78 31.13
N ALA A 94 42.77 -4.55 29.92
CA ALA A 94 41.98 -4.05 28.79
C ALA A 94 40.82 -5.00 28.46
N LEU A 95 41.08 -6.31 28.35
CA LEU A 95 40.05 -7.32 28.08
C LEU A 95 38.93 -7.32 29.13
N VAL A 96 39.27 -7.22 30.41
CA VAL A 96 38.27 -7.15 31.49
C VAL A 96 37.44 -5.86 31.40
N ARG A 97 38.07 -4.72 31.11
CA ARG A 97 37.36 -3.43 30.97
C ARG A 97 36.45 -3.42 29.73
N THR A 98 36.91 -3.96 28.62
CA THR A 98 36.10 -4.13 27.40
C THR A 98 34.92 -5.05 27.65
N ALA A 99 35.13 -6.19 28.32
CA ALA A 99 34.03 -7.09 28.68
C ALA A 99 33.01 -6.43 29.63
N GLN A 100 33.48 -5.63 30.58
CA GLN A 100 32.59 -4.83 31.45
C GLN A 100 31.80 -3.79 30.63
N GLY A 101 32.45 -3.07 29.72
CA GLY A 101 31.80 -2.12 28.82
C GLY A 101 30.74 -2.78 27.93
N ALA A 102 31.08 -3.93 27.32
CA ALA A 102 30.16 -4.72 26.52
C ALA A 102 28.97 -5.22 27.36
N GLY A 103 29.20 -5.64 28.62
CA GLY A 103 28.14 -6.03 29.53
C GLY A 103 27.20 -4.88 29.89
N VAL A 104 27.72 -3.67 30.10
CA VAL A 104 26.89 -2.47 30.32
C VAL A 104 26.07 -2.14 29.08
N LEU A 105 26.67 -2.16 27.89
CA LEU A 105 25.95 -1.91 26.64
C LEU A 105 24.85 -2.95 26.39
N LEU A 106 25.12 -4.23 26.67
CA LEU A 106 24.11 -5.29 26.57
C LEU A 106 22.96 -5.07 27.56
N ALA A 107 23.25 -4.69 28.81
CA ALA A 107 22.22 -4.40 29.79
C ALA A 107 21.35 -3.20 29.37
N LEU A 108 21.96 -2.13 28.87
CA LEU A 108 21.24 -0.97 28.32
C LEU A 108 20.39 -1.37 27.11
N PHE A 109 20.92 -2.22 26.22
CA PHE A 109 20.18 -2.73 25.07
C PHE A 109 18.98 -3.60 25.47
N ILE A 110 19.11 -4.43 26.50
CA ILE A 110 18.00 -5.23 27.04
C ILE A 110 16.93 -4.32 27.63
N VAL A 111 17.31 -3.31 28.44
CA VAL A 111 16.37 -2.34 29.01
C VAL A 111 15.67 -1.54 27.91
N TYR A 112 16.42 -1.07 26.92
CA TYR A 112 15.88 -0.38 25.75
C TYR A 112 14.90 -1.25 24.98
N THR A 113 15.26 -2.51 24.69
CA THR A 113 14.40 -3.45 23.98
C THR A 113 13.13 -3.75 24.78
N ALA A 114 13.23 -3.93 26.10
CA ALA A 114 12.06 -4.15 26.95
C ALA A 114 11.11 -2.95 26.94
N TRP A 115 11.64 -1.72 27.07
CA TRP A 115 10.85 -0.49 26.93
C TRP A 115 10.23 -0.36 25.53
N PHE A 116 11.01 -0.65 24.49
CA PHE A 116 10.59 -0.59 23.10
C PHE A 116 9.42 -1.55 22.81
N MET A 117 9.51 -2.79 23.30
CA MET A 117 8.48 -3.82 23.14
C MET A 117 7.23 -3.57 23.99
N ALA A 118 7.35 -2.86 25.11
CA ALA A 118 6.22 -2.55 26.00
C ALA A 118 5.36 -1.38 25.51
N GLY A 119 5.80 -0.64 24.48
CA GLY A 119 5.05 0.49 23.94
C GLY A 119 3.82 0.04 23.16
N SER A 120 2.68 0.68 23.43
CA SER A 120 1.42 0.47 22.72
C SER A 120 1.00 1.73 21.95
N PRO A 121 0.39 1.58 20.76
CA PRO A 121 -0.27 2.68 20.06
C PRO A 121 -1.43 3.27 20.85
N THR A 122 -1.68 4.56 20.64
CA THR A 122 -2.71 5.32 21.35
C THR A 122 -3.41 6.24 20.33
N PRO A 123 -4.39 5.72 19.57
CA PRO A 123 -5.11 6.49 18.58
C PRO A 123 -5.81 7.70 19.22
N THR A 124 -5.61 8.88 18.64
CA THR A 124 -6.12 10.15 19.20
C THR A 124 -7.10 10.86 18.27
N VAL A 125 -7.05 10.55 16.97
CA VAL A 125 -7.91 11.16 15.96
C VAL A 125 -8.92 10.12 15.48
N ASP A 126 -10.20 10.47 15.50
CA ASP A 126 -11.25 9.66 14.88
C ASP A 126 -11.32 9.97 13.37
N TYR A 127 -10.48 9.31 12.59
CA TYR A 127 -10.44 9.49 11.15
C TYR A 127 -11.72 9.00 10.43
N ILE A 128 -12.51 8.11 11.04
CA ILE A 128 -13.82 7.71 10.50
C ILE A 128 -14.81 8.88 10.61
N ALA A 129 -14.79 9.59 11.74
CA ALA A 129 -15.59 10.81 11.89
C ALA A 129 -15.14 11.91 10.93
N VAL A 130 -13.82 12.09 10.73
CA VAL A 130 -13.29 13.06 9.75
C VAL A 130 -13.75 12.73 8.33
N LEU A 131 -13.63 11.47 7.90
CA LEU A 131 -14.06 11.02 6.58
C LEU A 131 -15.58 11.25 6.36
N ASN A 132 -16.40 10.95 7.38
CA ASN A 132 -17.85 11.20 7.33
C ASN A 132 -18.20 12.69 7.33
N GLN A 133 -17.36 13.55 7.91
CA GLN A 133 -17.55 14.99 7.88
C GLN A 133 -17.24 15.56 6.50
N MET A 134 -16.19 15.07 5.84
CA MET A 134 -15.85 15.45 4.46
C MET A 134 -16.96 15.09 3.47
N SER A 135 -17.55 13.90 3.64
CA SER A 135 -18.59 13.41 2.74
C SER A 135 -19.95 14.10 2.89
N ARG A 136 -20.11 15.03 3.84
CA ARG A 136 -21.38 15.68 4.16
C ARG A 136 -21.58 16.98 3.37
N PRO A 137 -22.58 17.06 2.49
CA PRO A 137 -22.90 18.30 1.79
C PRO A 137 -23.68 19.25 2.71
N GLU A 138 -23.67 20.54 2.38
CA GLU A 138 -24.50 21.57 3.04
C GLU A 138 -25.99 21.53 2.57
N ILE A 139 -26.52 20.35 2.24
CA ILE A 139 -27.83 20.18 1.57
C ILE A 139 -28.80 19.35 2.44
N VAL A 140 -30.10 19.51 2.18
CA VAL A 140 -31.23 18.85 2.86
C VAL A 140 -31.21 17.33 2.62
N GLU A 141 -31.34 16.52 3.69
CA GLU A 141 -31.34 15.04 3.63
C GLU A 141 -32.36 14.42 2.67
N ARG A 142 -33.45 15.14 2.34
CA ARG A 142 -34.51 14.67 1.44
C ARG A 142 -34.06 14.44 0.00
N ASP A 143 -32.93 15.04 -0.40
CA ASP A 143 -32.40 15.00 -1.77
C ASP A 143 -31.22 14.00 -1.89
N ASN A 144 -31.12 13.02 -0.97
CA ASN A 144 -30.09 11.98 -1.00
C ASN A 144 -30.54 10.75 -1.81
N ALA A 145 -29.75 10.33 -2.80
CA ALA A 145 -29.99 9.15 -3.63
C ALA A 145 -29.84 7.82 -2.86
N TRP A 146 -29.12 7.80 -1.73
CA TRP A 146 -28.75 6.56 -1.05
C TRP A 146 -29.92 5.66 -0.64
N PRO A 147 -31.04 6.15 -0.09
CA PRO A 147 -32.18 5.29 0.23
C PRO A 147 -32.75 4.55 -0.99
N HIS A 148 -32.72 5.17 -2.17
CA HIS A 148 -33.11 4.51 -3.42
C HIS A 148 -32.07 3.45 -3.85
N TYR A 149 -30.77 3.73 -3.72
CA TYR A 149 -29.74 2.72 -3.96
C TYR A 149 -29.84 1.54 -2.99
N GLU A 150 -30.03 1.79 -1.70
CA GLU A 150 -30.19 0.75 -0.68
C GLU A 150 -31.39 -0.15 -0.99
N LYS A 151 -32.51 0.45 -1.39
CA LYS A 151 -33.70 -0.29 -1.83
C LYS A 151 -33.45 -1.07 -3.12
N ALA A 152 -32.76 -0.48 -4.10
CA ALA A 152 -32.37 -1.18 -5.33
C ALA A 152 -31.48 -2.39 -5.03
N ILE A 153 -30.51 -2.25 -4.10
CA ILE A 153 -29.63 -3.32 -3.64
C ILE A 153 -30.43 -4.42 -2.95
N GLY A 154 -31.37 -4.07 -2.08
CA GLY A 154 -32.24 -5.05 -1.40
C GLY A 154 -33.18 -5.81 -2.34
N LEU A 155 -33.51 -5.23 -3.50
CA LEU A 155 -34.36 -5.83 -4.53
C LEU A 155 -33.57 -6.55 -5.64
N LEU A 156 -32.24 -6.40 -5.67
CA LEU A 156 -31.38 -6.95 -6.71
C LEU A 156 -31.44 -8.48 -6.71
N VAL A 157 -31.75 -9.06 -7.86
CA VAL A 157 -31.71 -10.50 -8.11
C VAL A 157 -30.48 -10.81 -8.94
N GLY A 158 -29.56 -11.60 -8.39
CA GLY A 158 -28.37 -12.07 -9.11
C GLY A 158 -28.75 -12.92 -10.34
N PRO A 159 -27.86 -13.05 -11.33
CA PRO A 159 -28.11 -13.90 -12.49
C PRO A 159 -28.27 -15.36 -12.07
N ASP A 160 -29.25 -16.04 -12.67
CA ASP A 160 -29.43 -17.49 -12.55
C ASP A 160 -28.18 -18.21 -13.12
N ASP A 161 -27.96 -19.48 -12.73
CA ASP A 161 -26.73 -20.20 -13.10
C ASP A 161 -26.52 -20.30 -14.61
N GLU A 162 -27.59 -20.41 -15.39
CA GLU A 162 -27.55 -20.37 -16.86
C GLU A 162 -26.93 -19.06 -17.37
N VAL A 163 -27.45 -17.91 -16.89
CA VAL A 163 -26.95 -16.57 -17.24
C VAL A 163 -25.52 -16.38 -16.76
N ARG A 164 -25.21 -16.81 -15.53
CA ARG A 164 -23.88 -16.70 -14.94
C ARG A 164 -22.83 -17.52 -15.71
N GLN A 165 -23.22 -18.65 -16.30
CA GLN A 165 -22.31 -19.53 -17.04
C GLN A 165 -22.05 -19.09 -18.48
N MET A 166 -22.80 -18.12 -19.00
CA MET A 166 -22.58 -17.60 -20.35
C MET A 166 -21.21 -16.93 -20.48
N ASN A 167 -20.55 -17.14 -21.62
CA ASN A 167 -19.29 -16.45 -21.94
C ASN A 167 -19.44 -14.93 -21.82
N ALA A 168 -20.60 -14.38 -22.19
CA ALA A 168 -20.90 -12.95 -22.06
C ALA A 168 -20.74 -12.40 -20.63
N PHE A 169 -20.99 -13.23 -19.61
CA PHE A 169 -20.88 -12.89 -18.19
C PHE A 169 -19.54 -13.33 -17.57
N GLN A 170 -18.97 -14.44 -18.03
CA GLN A 170 -17.70 -14.98 -17.52
C GLN A 170 -16.47 -14.31 -18.13
N ARG A 171 -16.51 -13.98 -19.43
CA ARG A 171 -15.37 -13.49 -20.21
C ARG A 171 -15.55 -12.01 -20.52
N ARG A 172 -15.21 -11.19 -19.53
CA ARG A 172 -15.33 -9.73 -19.66
C ARG A 172 -14.38 -9.12 -20.68
N ASP A 173 -13.37 -9.88 -21.09
CA ASP A 173 -12.37 -9.57 -22.12
C ASP A 173 -12.82 -9.92 -23.55
N ARG A 174 -14.09 -10.25 -23.76
CA ARG A 174 -14.65 -10.61 -25.08
C ARG A 174 -15.89 -9.78 -25.41
N PRO A 175 -15.71 -8.61 -26.03
CA PRO A 175 -16.81 -7.72 -26.44
C PRO A 175 -17.79 -8.40 -27.40
N GLN A 176 -17.28 -9.08 -28.43
CA GLN A 176 -18.05 -9.93 -29.36
C GLN A 176 -18.98 -10.96 -28.69
N ASP A 177 -18.64 -11.51 -27.51
CA ASP A 177 -19.46 -12.51 -26.81
C ASP A 177 -20.68 -11.85 -26.12
N ARG A 178 -20.81 -10.52 -26.20
CA ARG A 178 -21.81 -9.72 -25.49
C ARG A 178 -22.91 -9.16 -26.39
N ASP A 179 -22.85 -9.38 -27.70
CA ASP A 179 -23.97 -9.03 -28.58
C ASP A 179 -25.16 -9.94 -28.24
N PHE A 180 -26.25 -9.31 -27.80
CA PHE A 180 -27.47 -10.04 -27.43
C PHE A 180 -28.11 -10.73 -28.64
N ALA A 181 -27.98 -10.18 -29.84
CA ALA A 181 -28.57 -10.75 -31.05
C ALA A 181 -27.93 -12.09 -31.43
N ASP A 182 -26.64 -12.26 -31.14
CA ASP A 182 -25.84 -13.45 -31.46
C ASP A 182 -25.99 -14.57 -30.42
N LEU A 183 -26.66 -14.31 -29.30
CA LEU A 183 -26.87 -15.31 -28.26
C LEU A 183 -27.85 -16.41 -28.73
N PRO A 184 -27.61 -17.69 -28.33
CA PRO A 184 -28.58 -18.77 -28.51
C PRO A 184 -29.95 -18.40 -27.96
N GLN A 185 -31.02 -18.94 -28.53
CA GLN A 185 -32.40 -18.58 -28.14
C GLN A 185 -32.67 -18.80 -26.64
N GLU A 186 -32.22 -19.93 -26.09
CA GLU A 186 -32.34 -20.24 -24.66
C GLU A 186 -31.61 -19.19 -23.80
N ALA A 187 -30.42 -18.79 -24.21
CA ALA A 187 -29.64 -17.77 -23.53
C ALA A 187 -30.31 -16.40 -23.57
N ARG A 188 -30.89 -16.01 -24.71
CA ARG A 188 -31.68 -14.78 -24.83
C ARG A 188 -32.88 -14.79 -23.89
N GLN A 189 -33.64 -15.89 -23.85
CA GLN A 189 -34.78 -16.03 -22.94
C GLN A 189 -34.37 -15.94 -21.47
N ALA A 190 -33.26 -16.58 -21.08
CA ALA A 190 -32.75 -16.51 -19.72
C ALA A 190 -32.32 -15.08 -19.33
N VAL A 191 -31.67 -14.34 -20.23
CA VAL A 191 -31.31 -12.92 -20.01
C VAL A 191 -32.56 -12.05 -19.91
N GLU A 192 -33.54 -12.21 -20.79
CA GLU A 192 -34.80 -11.45 -20.72
C GLU A 192 -35.53 -11.68 -19.39
N GLN A 193 -35.62 -12.93 -18.94
CA GLN A 193 -36.23 -13.27 -17.65
C GLN A 193 -35.45 -12.66 -16.48
N TRP A 194 -34.12 -12.71 -16.52
CA TRP A 194 -33.28 -12.12 -15.47
C TRP A 194 -33.41 -10.59 -15.41
N VAL A 195 -33.45 -9.92 -16.56
CA VAL A 195 -33.70 -8.47 -16.63
C VAL A 195 -35.09 -8.16 -16.06
N GLN A 196 -36.12 -8.91 -16.44
CA GLN A 196 -37.49 -8.72 -15.95
C GLN A 196 -37.61 -8.93 -14.43
N LYS A 197 -36.94 -9.95 -13.87
CA LYS A 197 -36.86 -10.17 -12.41
C LYS A 197 -36.29 -8.95 -11.66
N ASN A 198 -35.47 -8.14 -12.34
CA ASN A 198 -34.84 -6.95 -11.77
C ASN A 198 -35.58 -5.63 -12.06
N ASP A 199 -36.76 -5.63 -12.70
CA ASP A 199 -37.50 -4.41 -13.04
C ASP A 199 -37.75 -3.49 -11.83
N SER A 200 -38.01 -4.07 -10.66
CA SER A 200 -38.23 -3.29 -9.43
C SER A 200 -36.94 -2.70 -8.87
N ALA A 201 -35.84 -3.45 -8.92
CA ALA A 201 -34.53 -2.94 -8.53
C ALA A 201 -34.05 -1.83 -9.49
N TRP A 202 -34.28 -2.02 -10.79
CA TRP A 202 -33.93 -1.05 -11.83
C TRP A 202 -34.68 0.27 -11.66
N ARG A 203 -35.99 0.24 -11.40
CA ARG A 203 -36.77 1.48 -11.15
C ARG A 203 -36.21 2.30 -9.99
N GLU A 204 -35.81 1.65 -8.90
CA GLU A 204 -35.18 2.33 -7.77
C GLU A 204 -33.78 2.85 -8.13
N PHE A 205 -33.00 2.10 -8.92
CA PHE A 205 -31.71 2.57 -9.44
C PHE A 205 -31.85 3.80 -10.34
N VAL A 206 -32.86 3.83 -11.22
CA VAL A 206 -33.16 4.99 -12.08
C VAL A 206 -33.54 6.20 -11.21
N ALA A 207 -34.42 6.01 -10.22
CA ALA A 207 -34.79 7.07 -9.27
C ALA A 207 -33.56 7.61 -8.50
N ALA A 208 -32.70 6.72 -8.02
CA ALA A 208 -31.44 7.09 -7.39
C ALA A 208 -30.56 7.90 -8.35
N SER A 209 -30.37 7.43 -9.58
CA SER A 209 -29.52 8.09 -10.59
C SER A 209 -30.02 9.49 -10.99
N ALA A 210 -31.33 9.74 -10.90
CA ALA A 210 -31.94 11.02 -11.21
C ALA A 210 -31.88 12.02 -10.05
N THR A 211 -31.50 11.56 -8.86
CA THR A 211 -31.35 12.40 -7.67
C THR A 211 -30.01 13.14 -7.76
N PRO A 212 -29.91 14.44 -7.41
CA PRO A 212 -28.69 15.23 -7.67
C PRO A 212 -27.44 14.81 -6.90
N TYR A 213 -27.59 14.09 -5.79
CA TYR A 213 -26.50 13.82 -4.88
C TYR A 213 -26.70 12.50 -4.11
N CYS A 214 -25.59 11.84 -3.73
CA CYS A 214 -25.58 10.59 -2.98
C CYS A 214 -24.61 10.64 -1.80
N GLN A 215 -25.13 10.51 -0.57
CA GLN A 215 -24.34 10.32 0.66
C GLN A 215 -24.54 8.95 1.26
N THR A 216 -23.42 8.29 1.56
CA THR A 216 -23.37 7.12 2.43
C THR A 216 -22.51 7.45 3.66
N ARG A 217 -22.82 6.79 4.79
CA ARG A 217 -22.03 6.87 6.01
C ARG A 217 -21.01 5.75 6.04
N TYR A 218 -19.75 6.09 6.27
CA TYR A 218 -18.67 5.14 6.47
C TYR A 218 -18.70 4.60 7.90
N ALA A 219 -18.71 3.27 8.02
CA ALA A 219 -18.67 2.56 9.29
C ALA A 219 -17.91 1.24 9.17
N CYS A 220 -17.27 0.82 10.26
CA CYS A 220 -16.70 -0.52 10.39
C CYS A 220 -17.77 -1.52 10.86
N ASP A 221 -17.44 -2.81 10.80
CA ASP A 221 -18.23 -3.85 11.47
C ASP A 221 -18.41 -3.48 12.96
N PRO A 222 -19.66 -3.46 13.49
CA PRO A 222 -19.92 -3.24 14.91
C PRO A 222 -19.17 -4.20 15.84
N ASN A 223 -18.79 -5.38 15.35
CA ASN A 223 -18.05 -6.40 16.09
C ASN A 223 -16.52 -6.31 15.89
N ALA A 224 -16.02 -5.35 15.11
CA ALA A 224 -14.59 -5.17 14.91
C ALA A 224 -13.91 -4.83 16.26
N ARG A 225 -12.85 -5.56 16.60
CA ARG A 225 -12.08 -5.34 17.84
C ARG A 225 -11.51 -3.92 17.91
N GLU A 226 -11.11 -3.37 16.76
CA GLU A 226 -10.64 -2.00 16.63
C GLU A 226 -11.19 -1.39 15.32
N PRO A 227 -12.05 -0.36 15.39
CA PRO A 227 -12.54 0.33 14.20
C PRO A 227 -11.44 1.27 13.67
N TRP A 228 -10.95 1.00 12.46
CA TRP A 228 -10.01 1.84 11.71
C TRP A 228 -10.45 1.95 10.26
N LEU A 229 -9.98 2.98 9.55
CA LEU A 229 -10.40 3.28 8.18
C LEU A 229 -10.20 2.10 7.22
N MET A 230 -9.13 1.33 7.39
CA MET A 230 -8.85 0.12 6.58
C MET A 230 -9.94 -0.97 6.70
N ASN A 231 -10.73 -0.98 7.77
CA ASN A 231 -11.85 -1.92 7.97
C ASN A 231 -13.22 -1.31 7.67
N VAL A 232 -13.28 -0.11 7.07
CA VAL A 232 -14.56 0.45 6.64
C VAL A 232 -15.19 -0.47 5.60
N LEU A 233 -16.44 -0.85 5.85
CA LEU A 233 -17.16 -1.77 4.97
C LEU A 233 -17.79 -0.98 3.82
N LEU A 234 -17.59 -1.48 2.59
CA LEU A 234 -18.18 -0.94 1.37
C LEU A 234 -19.02 -2.02 0.64
N PRO A 235 -20.02 -2.62 1.31
CA PRO A 235 -20.73 -3.80 0.80
C PRO A 235 -21.56 -3.48 -0.44
N HIS A 236 -21.86 -2.21 -0.70
CA HIS A 236 -22.66 -1.75 -1.84
C HIS A 236 -21.93 -1.79 -3.18
N LEU A 237 -20.59 -1.81 -3.19
CA LEU A 237 -19.83 -1.67 -4.44
C LEU A 237 -20.13 -2.77 -5.46
N SER A 238 -20.18 -4.03 -5.00
CA SER A 238 -20.49 -5.16 -5.87
C SER A 238 -21.95 -5.14 -6.38
N PRO A 239 -22.97 -4.94 -5.50
CA PRO A 239 -24.35 -4.72 -5.94
C PRO A 239 -24.53 -3.56 -6.93
N ILE A 240 -23.88 -2.41 -6.72
CA ILE A 240 -23.97 -1.27 -7.64
C ILE A 240 -23.43 -1.60 -9.04
N ARG A 241 -22.30 -2.30 -9.12
CA ARG A 241 -21.78 -2.80 -10.40
C ARG A 241 -22.73 -3.80 -11.06
N SER A 242 -23.41 -4.60 -10.25
CA SER A 242 -24.38 -5.59 -10.72
C SER A 242 -25.64 -4.91 -11.27
N LEU A 243 -26.13 -3.85 -10.61
CA LEU A 243 -27.23 -3.01 -11.11
C LEU A 243 -26.88 -2.31 -12.43
N ALA A 244 -25.66 -1.77 -12.56
CA ALA A 244 -25.19 -1.23 -13.83
C ALA A 244 -25.12 -2.30 -14.94
N THR A 245 -24.74 -3.53 -14.58
CA THR A 245 -24.74 -4.67 -15.51
C THR A 245 -26.16 -5.04 -15.95
N VAL A 246 -27.15 -4.98 -15.04
CA VAL A 246 -28.57 -5.13 -15.39
C VAL A 246 -28.98 -4.08 -16.42
N GLY A 247 -28.64 -2.80 -16.20
CA GLY A 247 -28.94 -1.71 -17.14
C GLY A 247 -28.38 -1.92 -18.53
N VAL A 248 -27.11 -2.35 -18.65
CA VAL A 248 -26.48 -2.67 -19.94
C VAL A 248 -27.16 -3.85 -20.65
N TRP A 249 -27.55 -4.90 -19.93
CA TRP A 249 -28.27 -6.00 -20.58
C TRP A 249 -29.70 -5.63 -20.95
N ARG A 250 -30.33 -4.77 -20.15
CA ARG A 250 -31.65 -4.24 -20.40
C ARG A 250 -31.67 -3.40 -21.68
N SER A 251 -30.70 -2.49 -21.87
CA SER A 251 -30.59 -1.71 -23.10
C SER A 251 -30.46 -2.59 -24.34
N ARG A 252 -29.73 -3.70 -24.26
CA ARG A 252 -29.59 -4.66 -25.38
C ARG A 252 -30.87 -5.42 -25.70
N VAL A 253 -31.63 -5.83 -24.69
CA VAL A 253 -32.96 -6.44 -24.88
C VAL A 253 -33.91 -5.45 -25.54
N GLU A 254 -33.89 -4.18 -25.12
CA GLU A 254 -34.71 -3.11 -25.70
C GLU A 254 -34.31 -2.82 -27.17
N LEU A 255 -33.01 -2.81 -27.49
CA LEU A 255 -32.53 -2.67 -28.87
C LEU A 255 -33.00 -3.77 -29.80
N GLN A 256 -33.09 -5.02 -29.31
CA GLN A 256 -33.62 -6.14 -30.08
C GLN A 256 -35.10 -5.96 -30.41
N ARG A 257 -35.85 -5.27 -29.53
CA ARG A 257 -37.27 -4.93 -29.71
C ARG A 257 -37.49 -3.66 -30.54
N GLY A 258 -36.42 -2.96 -30.91
CA GLY A 258 -36.47 -1.69 -31.63
C GLY A 258 -36.75 -0.47 -30.73
N GLU A 259 -36.67 -0.64 -29.41
CA GLU A 259 -36.92 0.38 -28.38
C GLU A 259 -35.65 1.20 -28.11
N VAL A 260 -35.11 1.83 -29.15
CA VAL A 260 -33.84 2.58 -29.09
C VAL A 260 -33.85 3.72 -28.06
N PRO A 261 -34.93 4.53 -27.92
CA PRO A 261 -34.97 5.59 -26.91
C PRO A 261 -34.85 5.06 -25.47
N GLN A 262 -35.51 3.94 -25.16
CA GLN A 262 -35.46 3.28 -23.85
C GLN A 262 -34.03 2.79 -23.56
N ALA A 263 -33.40 2.13 -24.53
CA ALA A 263 -32.04 1.62 -24.39
C ALA A 263 -31.03 2.73 -24.08
N LEU A 264 -31.18 3.90 -24.73
CA LEU A 264 -30.35 5.07 -24.47
C LEU A 264 -30.63 5.69 -23.09
N ASP A 265 -31.89 5.76 -22.66
CA ASP A 265 -32.26 6.27 -21.35
C ASP A 265 -31.71 5.37 -20.20
N ASP A 266 -31.64 4.06 -20.42
CA ASP A 266 -31.01 3.12 -19.49
C ASP A 266 -29.49 3.32 -19.40
N CYS A 267 -28.81 3.50 -20.53
CA CYS A 267 -27.38 3.85 -20.55
C CYS A 267 -27.12 5.17 -19.81
N LEU A 268 -28.00 6.17 -20.00
CA LEU A 268 -27.91 7.45 -19.30
C LEU A 268 -28.17 7.31 -17.79
N ALA A 269 -29.01 6.38 -17.34
CA ALA A 269 -29.18 6.10 -15.92
C ALA A 269 -27.89 5.52 -15.31
N VAL A 270 -27.19 4.64 -16.03
CA VAL A 270 -25.86 4.16 -15.61
C VAL A 270 -24.84 5.30 -15.57
N ALA A 271 -24.82 6.17 -16.59
CA ALA A 271 -23.91 7.31 -16.64
C ALA A 271 -24.16 8.33 -15.51
N ARG A 272 -25.42 8.62 -15.18
CA ARG A 272 -25.77 9.47 -14.04
C ARG A 272 -25.36 8.84 -12.71
N ALA A 273 -25.61 7.54 -12.53
CA ALA A 273 -25.16 6.84 -11.33
C ALA A 273 -23.64 6.84 -11.20
N ALA A 274 -22.90 6.76 -12.31
CA ALA A 274 -21.44 6.86 -12.30
C ALA A 274 -20.94 8.14 -11.60
N LEU A 275 -21.60 9.29 -11.83
CA LEU A 275 -21.25 10.57 -11.20
C LEU A 275 -21.29 10.51 -9.68
N HIS A 276 -22.29 9.85 -9.09
CA HIS A 276 -22.40 9.69 -7.65
C HIS A 276 -21.19 8.98 -7.04
N TRP A 277 -20.64 8.00 -7.76
CA TRP A 277 -19.52 7.20 -7.29
C TRP A 277 -18.16 7.86 -7.57
N GLN A 278 -18.06 8.67 -8.62
CA GLN A 278 -16.84 9.43 -8.95
C GLN A 278 -16.51 10.55 -7.95
N HIS A 279 -17.48 11.01 -7.16
CA HIS A 279 -17.32 12.08 -6.16
C HIS A 279 -17.31 11.54 -4.71
N ARG A 280 -16.83 10.30 -4.51
CA ARG A 280 -16.77 9.65 -3.20
C ARG A 280 -15.39 9.76 -2.57
N GLU A 281 -15.34 9.70 -1.24
CA GLU A 281 -14.10 9.88 -0.47
C GLU A 281 -13.12 8.70 -0.63
N ALA A 282 -13.64 7.48 -0.76
CA ALA A 282 -12.80 6.29 -0.92
C ALA A 282 -12.42 6.10 -2.40
N LEU A 283 -11.13 5.87 -2.67
CA LEU A 283 -10.62 5.74 -4.03
C LEU A 283 -11.29 4.61 -4.79
N VAL A 284 -11.54 3.48 -4.11
CA VAL A 284 -12.21 2.32 -4.70
C VAL A 284 -13.63 2.63 -5.17
N GLU A 285 -14.36 3.54 -4.50
CA GLU A 285 -15.68 3.97 -4.96
C GLU A 285 -15.58 4.82 -6.23
N GLN A 286 -14.59 5.72 -6.30
CA GLN A 286 -14.32 6.51 -7.52
C GLN A 286 -13.95 5.62 -8.71
N LEU A 287 -13.15 4.57 -8.49
CA LEU A 287 -12.83 3.57 -9.51
C LEU A 287 -14.07 2.83 -10.01
N VAL A 288 -15.03 2.51 -9.13
CA VAL A 288 -16.32 1.94 -9.51
C VAL A 288 -17.10 2.95 -10.36
N GLY A 289 -17.11 4.24 -9.98
CA GLY A 289 -17.73 5.29 -10.78
C GLY A 289 -17.13 5.45 -12.18
N LEU A 290 -15.80 5.39 -12.31
CA LEU A 290 -15.15 5.39 -13.62
C LEU A 290 -15.55 4.18 -14.46
N ALA A 291 -15.61 2.99 -13.86
CA ALA A 291 -16.04 1.78 -14.56
C ALA A 291 -17.50 1.85 -15.05
N LEU A 292 -18.40 2.38 -14.23
CA LEU A 292 -19.81 2.61 -14.62
C LEU A 292 -19.92 3.60 -15.77
N SER A 293 -19.15 4.69 -15.73
CA SER A 293 -19.08 5.67 -16.82
C SER A 293 -18.60 5.02 -18.11
N GLN A 294 -17.53 4.22 -18.05
CA GLN A 294 -17.02 3.48 -19.21
C GLN A 294 -18.09 2.56 -19.80
N MET A 295 -18.76 1.75 -18.98
CA MET A 295 -19.84 0.86 -19.42
C MET A 295 -20.94 1.62 -20.18
N ALA A 296 -21.37 2.78 -19.65
CA ALA A 296 -22.41 3.58 -20.29
C ALA A 296 -21.97 4.16 -21.64
N HIS A 297 -20.77 4.73 -21.73
CA HIS A 297 -20.29 5.36 -22.97
C HIS A 297 -19.98 4.33 -24.06
N GLU A 298 -19.40 3.17 -23.72
CA GLU A 298 -19.19 2.06 -24.65
C GLU A 298 -20.51 1.55 -25.22
N GLU A 299 -21.53 1.36 -24.37
CA GLU A 299 -22.85 0.90 -24.82
C GLU A 299 -23.56 1.94 -25.70
N ILE A 300 -23.49 3.23 -25.35
CA ILE A 300 -24.02 4.32 -26.18
C ILE A 300 -23.35 4.32 -27.56
N LEU A 301 -22.02 4.25 -27.60
CA LEU A 301 -21.30 4.19 -28.88
C LEU A 301 -21.71 2.93 -29.67
N GLY A 302 -21.90 1.78 -29.01
CA GLY A 302 -22.37 0.55 -29.65
C GLY A 302 -23.73 0.71 -30.31
N ILE A 303 -24.67 1.36 -29.61
CA ILE A 303 -26.00 1.71 -30.16
C ILE A 303 -25.86 2.61 -31.40
N LEU A 304 -25.02 3.64 -31.32
CA LEU A 304 -24.78 4.58 -32.42
C LEU A 304 -24.10 3.92 -33.63
N HIS A 305 -23.36 2.83 -33.42
CA HIS A 305 -22.72 2.06 -34.50
C HIS A 305 -23.74 1.22 -35.26
N GLY A 306 -24.64 0.55 -34.55
CA GLY A 306 -25.65 -0.34 -35.14
C GLY A 306 -26.93 0.36 -35.62
N ARG A 307 -27.21 1.59 -35.16
CA ARG A 307 -28.46 2.30 -35.43
C ARG A 307 -28.22 3.73 -35.91
N SER A 308 -28.97 4.15 -36.93
CA SER A 308 -29.00 5.55 -37.37
C SER A 308 -30.09 6.30 -36.62
N LEU A 309 -29.72 7.38 -35.95
CA LEU A 309 -30.63 8.29 -35.27
C LEU A 309 -30.85 9.56 -36.10
N SER A 310 -32.00 10.20 -35.94
CA SER A 310 -32.25 11.51 -36.53
C SER A 310 -31.39 12.60 -35.87
N SER A 311 -31.20 13.72 -36.58
CA SER A 311 -30.44 14.87 -36.02
C SER A 311 -31.03 15.38 -34.70
N ALA A 312 -32.36 15.38 -34.56
CA ALA A 312 -33.03 15.80 -33.32
C ALA A 312 -32.76 14.84 -32.15
N GLU A 313 -32.76 13.53 -32.40
CA GLU A 313 -32.43 12.52 -31.38
C GLU A 313 -30.96 12.61 -30.96
N LEU A 314 -30.05 12.77 -31.93
CA LEU A 314 -28.61 12.99 -31.67
C LEU A 314 -28.36 14.24 -30.84
N MET A 315 -29.04 15.35 -31.17
CA MET A 315 -28.95 16.60 -30.40
C MET A 315 -29.44 16.43 -28.96
N ALA A 316 -30.57 15.74 -28.77
CA ALA A 316 -31.14 15.51 -27.45
C ALA A 316 -30.22 14.64 -26.59
N LEU A 317 -29.67 13.56 -27.16
CA LEU A 317 -28.72 12.68 -26.48
C LEU A 317 -27.41 13.41 -26.14
N GLN A 318 -26.84 14.14 -27.10
CA GLN A 318 -25.62 14.92 -26.89
C GLN A 318 -25.79 15.94 -25.75
N ARG A 319 -26.95 16.61 -25.67
CA ARG A 319 -27.26 17.53 -24.57
C ARG A 319 -27.29 16.79 -23.22
N LYS A 320 -28.04 15.68 -23.13
CA LYS A 320 -28.14 14.89 -21.89
C LYS A 320 -26.75 14.39 -21.42
N ILE A 321 -25.86 13.99 -22.33
CA ILE A 321 -24.50 13.55 -22.00
C ILE A 321 -23.63 14.74 -21.58
N ALA A 322 -23.68 15.87 -22.29
CA ALA A 322 -22.91 17.06 -21.93
C ALA A 322 -23.30 17.64 -20.56
N GLU A 323 -24.58 17.52 -20.18
CA GLU A 323 -25.09 17.94 -18.86
C GLU A 323 -24.49 17.14 -17.70
N LEU A 324 -24.03 15.90 -17.92
CA LEU A 324 -23.41 15.05 -16.88
C LEU A 324 -22.20 15.72 -16.22
N TYR A 325 -21.40 16.45 -17.00
CA TYR A 325 -20.19 17.12 -16.56
C TYR A 325 -20.19 18.61 -16.93
N SER A 326 -21.31 19.29 -16.66
CA SER A 326 -21.53 20.70 -17.04
C SER A 326 -20.48 21.69 -16.52
N ALA A 327 -19.87 21.42 -15.36
CA ALA A 327 -18.80 22.24 -14.80
C ALA A 327 -17.41 21.78 -15.29
N GLN A 328 -17.06 20.53 -14.98
CA GLN A 328 -15.80 19.91 -15.37
C GLN A 328 -15.88 18.39 -15.14
N TYR A 329 -15.07 17.63 -15.87
CA TYR A 329 -14.86 16.22 -15.56
C TYR A 329 -14.11 16.09 -14.22
N PRO A 330 -14.57 15.25 -13.27
CA PRO A 330 -14.02 15.20 -11.92
C PRO A 330 -12.55 14.75 -11.88
N LEU A 331 -11.79 15.36 -10.99
CA LEU A 331 -10.46 14.87 -10.63
C LEU A 331 -10.61 13.73 -9.63
N ILE A 332 -9.67 12.77 -9.66
CA ILE A 332 -9.55 11.80 -8.57
C ILE A 332 -9.15 12.55 -7.30
N ASP A 333 -9.92 12.34 -6.23
CA ASP A 333 -9.59 12.78 -4.89
C ASP A 333 -8.89 11.63 -4.14
N ILE A 334 -7.75 11.93 -3.54
CA ILE A 334 -6.93 10.96 -2.79
C ILE A 334 -6.86 11.31 -1.30
N GLU A 335 -7.65 12.27 -0.84
CA GLU A 335 -7.67 12.67 0.57
C GLU A 335 -8.17 11.55 1.46
N GLY A 336 -9.17 10.76 1.05
CA GLY A 336 -9.60 9.57 1.81
C GLY A 336 -8.49 8.54 2.01
N GLU A 337 -7.65 8.33 0.99
CA GLU A 337 -6.46 7.46 1.09
C GLU A 337 -5.40 8.06 2.01
N ARG A 338 -5.21 9.39 1.96
CA ARG A 338 -4.34 10.11 2.89
C ARG A 338 -4.79 9.91 4.34
N LEU A 339 -6.08 10.10 4.63
CA LEU A 339 -6.63 9.86 5.96
C LEU A 339 -6.46 8.40 6.39
N THR A 340 -6.62 7.46 5.47
CA THR A 340 -6.43 6.03 5.73
C THR A 340 -5.01 5.71 6.15
N ILE A 341 -4.00 6.26 5.46
CA ILE A 341 -2.59 6.09 5.83
C ILE A 341 -2.28 6.76 7.17
N LEU A 342 -2.82 7.95 7.43
CA LEU A 342 -2.62 8.64 8.72
C LEU A 342 -3.27 7.89 9.89
N ASP A 343 -4.44 7.29 9.67
CA ASP A 343 -5.11 6.42 10.65
C ASP A 343 -4.28 5.16 10.94
N ALA A 344 -3.72 4.54 9.88
CA ALA A 344 -2.81 3.41 10.05
C ALA A 344 -1.54 3.80 10.83
N ILE A 345 -0.93 4.96 10.54
CA ILE A 345 0.25 5.45 11.26
C ILE A 345 -0.05 5.65 12.75
N GLN A 346 -1.17 6.27 13.15
CA GLN A 346 -1.46 6.42 14.57
C GLN A 346 -1.72 5.08 15.29
N ARG A 347 -2.11 4.03 14.55
CA ARG A 347 -2.45 2.71 15.10
C ARG A 347 -1.29 1.74 15.17
N VAL A 348 -0.19 2.01 14.47
CA VAL A 348 1.01 1.16 14.54
C VAL A 348 2.19 1.81 15.24
N PHE A 349 2.14 3.12 15.47
CA PHE A 349 3.17 3.82 16.23
C PHE A 349 2.73 4.03 17.68
N THR A 350 3.71 3.94 18.59
CA THR A 350 3.54 4.37 19.97
C THR A 350 3.36 5.89 20.05
N ASP A 351 2.89 6.35 21.21
CA ASP A 351 2.77 7.77 21.50
C ASP A 351 3.97 8.29 22.29
N LYS A 352 4.41 9.51 21.93
CA LYS A 352 5.47 10.26 22.62
C LYS A 352 6.85 9.59 22.50
N GLY A 353 7.90 10.28 22.93
CA GLY A 353 9.30 9.86 22.74
C GLY A 353 9.96 10.49 21.51
N PRO A 354 11.24 10.15 21.23
CA PRO A 354 11.98 10.71 20.10
C PRO A 354 11.24 10.52 18.77
N GLY A 355 11.11 11.58 17.96
CA GLY A 355 10.39 11.53 16.69
C GLY A 355 8.87 11.35 16.80
N GLY A 356 8.29 11.53 18.00
CA GLY A 356 6.84 11.42 18.23
C GLY A 356 6.34 10.01 18.56
N GLY A 357 7.24 9.02 18.61
CA GLY A 357 6.92 7.60 18.84
C GLY A 357 7.66 6.69 17.87
N HIS A 358 7.70 5.40 18.19
CA HIS A 358 8.34 4.35 17.38
C HIS A 358 7.31 3.34 16.88
N LEU A 359 7.65 2.60 15.81
CA LEU A 359 6.81 1.55 15.28
C LEU A 359 6.66 0.44 16.34
N ALA A 360 5.46 0.14 16.79
CA ALA A 360 5.18 -0.92 17.75
C ALA A 360 5.18 -2.28 17.01
N PRO A 361 6.10 -3.22 17.29
CA PRO A 361 6.26 -4.44 16.50
C PRO A 361 4.98 -5.29 16.44
N PHE A 362 4.26 -5.41 17.56
CA PHE A 362 3.02 -6.20 17.59
C PHE A 362 1.91 -5.56 16.75
N ALA A 363 1.75 -4.25 16.82
CA ALA A 363 0.75 -3.53 16.02
C ALA A 363 1.12 -3.51 14.52
N ALA A 364 2.41 -3.44 14.19
CA ALA A 364 2.88 -3.51 12.80
C ALA A 364 2.65 -4.90 12.15
N SER A 365 2.49 -5.96 12.95
CA SER A 365 2.26 -7.31 12.43
C SER A 365 0.93 -7.43 11.67
N SER A 366 -0.10 -6.68 12.08
CA SER A 366 -1.38 -6.66 11.37
C SER A 366 -1.25 -5.99 9.99
N LEU A 367 -0.44 -4.94 9.87
CA LEU A 367 -0.13 -4.30 8.58
C LEU A 367 0.71 -5.20 7.68
N ALA A 368 1.70 -5.91 8.23
CA ALA A 368 2.56 -6.81 7.46
C ALA A 368 1.77 -7.98 6.85
N VAL A 369 0.74 -8.48 7.56
CA VAL A 369 -0.19 -9.49 7.03
C VAL A 369 -1.09 -8.92 5.92
N MET A 370 -1.45 -7.64 6.02
CA MET A 370 -2.30 -6.97 5.03
C MET A 370 -1.56 -6.58 3.75
N GLY A 371 -0.28 -6.21 3.87
CA GLY A 371 0.58 -5.74 2.78
C GLY A 371 1.43 -6.82 2.11
N SER A 372 1.05 -8.10 2.20
CA SER A 372 1.80 -9.22 1.62
C SER A 372 1.75 -9.20 0.08
N HIS A 373 2.56 -8.33 -0.52
CA HIS A 373 3.02 -8.42 -1.90
C HIS A 373 4.32 -9.25 -1.96
N GLU A 374 4.67 -9.74 -3.15
CA GLU A 374 5.77 -10.68 -3.48
C GLU A 374 7.15 -10.37 -2.83
N ASP A 375 7.37 -9.14 -2.35
CA ASP A 375 8.63 -8.64 -1.77
C ASP A 375 8.76 -8.74 -0.23
N TYR A 376 7.72 -9.17 0.49
CA TYR A 376 7.77 -9.39 1.94
C TYR A 376 7.43 -10.85 2.26
N PRO A 377 8.32 -11.60 2.95
CA PRO A 377 8.05 -13.01 3.23
C PRO A 377 6.75 -13.16 4.06
N GLU A 378 5.91 -14.13 3.67
CA GLU A 378 4.60 -14.46 4.28
C GLU A 378 4.62 -14.58 5.81
N VAL A 379 5.80 -14.74 6.41
CA VAL A 379 6.01 -14.73 7.86
C VAL A 379 7.24 -13.87 8.19
N VAL A 380 7.05 -12.58 8.41
CA VAL A 380 8.07 -11.75 9.06
C VAL A 380 8.20 -12.23 10.50
N SER A 381 9.24 -13.03 10.79
CA SER A 381 9.48 -13.51 12.15
C SER A 381 9.53 -12.34 13.15
N ALA A 382 9.03 -12.53 14.38
CA ALA A 382 9.00 -11.48 15.40
C ALA A 382 10.36 -10.74 15.58
N PRO A 383 11.52 -11.40 15.51
CA PRO A 383 12.82 -10.71 15.54
C PRO A 383 13.05 -9.76 14.35
N LEU A 384 12.65 -10.14 13.14
CA LEU A 384 12.81 -9.31 11.93
C LEU A 384 11.90 -8.08 11.98
N LEU A 385 10.65 -8.24 12.44
CA LEU A 385 9.72 -7.13 12.62
C LEU A 385 10.18 -6.17 13.72
N THR A 386 10.77 -6.70 14.80
CA THR A 386 11.37 -5.91 15.87
C THR A 386 12.57 -5.11 15.34
N ALA A 387 13.46 -5.76 14.58
CA ALA A 387 14.60 -5.08 13.96
C ALA A 387 14.15 -3.98 12.99
N LEU A 388 13.16 -4.26 12.13
CA LEU A 388 12.55 -3.28 11.23
C LEU A 388 12.00 -2.08 12.01
N SER A 389 11.29 -2.34 13.10
CA SER A 389 10.70 -1.31 13.93
C SER A 389 11.74 -0.41 14.60
N MET A 390 12.89 -0.96 15.00
CA MET A 390 13.99 -0.19 15.61
C MET A 390 14.70 0.74 14.60
N VAL A 391 14.71 0.41 13.31
CA VAL A 391 15.34 1.22 12.26
C VAL A 391 14.34 2.12 11.51
N HIS A 392 13.05 1.97 11.77
CA HIS A 392 12.00 2.77 11.18
C HIS A 392 12.09 4.24 11.64
N ALA A 393 11.73 5.18 10.77
CA ALA A 393 11.54 6.57 11.14
C ALA A 393 10.47 6.69 12.24
N GLY A 394 10.56 7.73 13.07
CA GLY A 394 9.55 7.99 14.09
C GLY A 394 8.19 8.35 13.49
N ARG A 395 7.16 8.36 14.33
CA ARG A 395 5.76 8.65 13.95
C ARG A 395 5.63 9.95 13.16
N ASN A 396 6.22 11.04 13.66
CA ASN A 396 6.08 12.37 13.07
C ASN A 396 6.77 12.45 11.70
N ASP A 397 7.97 11.89 11.58
CA ASP A 397 8.72 11.84 10.31
C ASP A 397 7.96 11.00 9.27
N THR A 398 7.38 9.88 9.69
CA THR A 398 6.59 9.00 8.83
C THR A 398 5.32 9.71 8.35
N ALA A 399 4.56 10.34 9.24
CA ALA A 399 3.37 11.10 8.88
C ALA A 399 3.70 12.31 7.97
N ALA A 400 4.76 13.07 8.28
CA ALA A 400 5.22 14.17 7.45
C ALA A 400 5.64 13.70 6.06
N LYS A 401 6.32 12.55 5.98
CA LYS A 401 6.72 11.96 4.69
C LYS A 401 5.51 11.48 3.88
N ALA A 402 4.54 10.83 4.52
CA ALA A 402 3.29 10.42 3.87
C ALA A 402 2.53 11.63 3.32
N ASN A 403 2.31 12.67 4.13
CA ASN A 403 1.65 13.90 3.69
C ASN A 403 2.37 14.56 2.52
N TRP A 404 3.70 14.68 2.61
CA TRP A 404 4.51 15.20 1.51
C TRP A 404 4.31 14.40 0.22
N MET A 405 4.30 13.06 0.28
CA MET A 405 4.04 12.22 -0.90
C MET A 405 2.65 12.48 -1.49
N PHE A 406 1.60 12.52 -0.66
CA PHE A 406 0.26 12.83 -1.15
C PHE A 406 0.18 14.24 -1.76
N ASP A 407 0.86 15.24 -1.19
CA ASP A 407 0.90 16.58 -1.78
C ASP A 407 1.57 16.61 -3.16
N GLN A 408 2.61 15.80 -3.36
CA GLN A 408 3.20 15.63 -4.69
C GLN A 408 2.23 14.90 -5.63
N GLN A 409 1.53 13.90 -5.13
CA GLN A 409 0.55 13.15 -5.92
C GLN A 409 -0.62 14.02 -6.37
N VAL A 410 -1.16 14.89 -5.50
CA VAL A 410 -2.22 15.84 -5.88
C VAL A 410 -1.76 16.78 -6.99
N LYS A 411 -0.51 17.23 -6.96
CA LYS A 411 0.05 18.07 -8.04
C LYS A 411 0.19 17.30 -9.34
N ARG A 412 0.72 16.08 -9.28
CA ARG A 412 0.96 15.22 -10.44
C ARG A 412 -0.35 14.72 -11.05
N SER A 413 -1.34 14.40 -10.24
CA SER A 413 -2.64 13.90 -10.70
C SER A 413 -3.31 14.91 -11.63
N ARG A 414 -3.11 16.22 -11.42
CA ARG A 414 -3.65 17.30 -12.27
C ARG A 414 -3.11 17.29 -13.71
N LEU A 415 -1.93 16.72 -13.94
CA LEU A 415 -1.30 16.65 -15.25
C LEU A 415 -1.81 15.46 -16.06
N SER A 416 -2.01 15.66 -17.37
CA SER A 416 -2.31 14.58 -18.33
C SER A 416 -1.14 13.60 -18.44
N PRO A 417 -1.36 12.37 -18.92
CA PRO A 417 -0.27 11.45 -19.24
C PRO A 417 0.84 12.10 -20.08
N TYR A 418 0.49 12.86 -21.13
CA TYR A 418 1.46 13.55 -21.97
C TYR A 418 2.26 14.62 -21.20
N GLU A 419 1.57 15.42 -20.39
CA GLU A 419 2.21 16.43 -19.54
C GLU A 419 3.12 15.79 -18.49
N ARG A 420 2.73 14.65 -17.90
CA ARG A 420 3.57 13.92 -16.95
C ARG A 420 4.85 13.41 -17.62
N ARG A 421 4.74 12.81 -18.81
CA ARG A 421 5.87 12.30 -19.59
C ARG A 421 6.88 13.39 -19.93
N THR A 422 6.39 14.60 -20.23
CA THR A 422 7.23 15.74 -20.62
C THR A 422 7.68 16.60 -19.43
N SER A 423 7.03 16.47 -18.27
CA SER A 423 7.40 17.20 -17.05
C SER A 423 8.64 16.62 -16.37
N ALA A 424 9.36 17.47 -15.63
CA ALA A 424 10.43 17.04 -14.71
C ALA A 424 9.89 16.58 -13.33
N ILE A 425 8.57 16.40 -13.19
CA ILE A 425 7.97 16.00 -11.91
C ILE A 425 8.20 14.51 -11.71
N VAL A 426 8.83 14.16 -10.59
CA VAL A 426 9.14 12.77 -10.21
C VAL A 426 7.86 11.94 -10.12
N ASP A 427 7.92 10.76 -10.70
CA ASP A 427 6.86 9.76 -10.67
C ASP A 427 6.59 9.23 -9.26
N ALA A 428 5.35 8.86 -8.94
CA ALA A 428 4.97 8.40 -7.60
C ALA A 428 5.70 7.12 -7.19
N ASP A 429 5.84 6.18 -8.12
CA ASP A 429 6.53 4.91 -7.90
C ASP A 429 8.04 5.15 -7.78
N GLN A 430 8.60 6.05 -8.59
CA GLN A 430 10.01 6.48 -8.43
C GLN A 430 10.25 7.20 -7.11
N MET A 431 9.31 8.05 -6.68
CA MET A 431 9.37 8.76 -5.41
C MET A 431 9.35 7.77 -4.26
N LEU A 432 8.43 6.80 -4.31
CA LEU A 432 8.37 5.71 -3.34
C LEU A 432 9.68 4.91 -3.34
N ALA A 433 10.18 4.48 -4.50
CA ALA A 433 11.42 3.72 -4.65
C ALA A 433 12.67 4.49 -4.17
N SER A 434 12.64 5.83 -4.21
CA SER A 434 13.73 6.67 -3.69
C SER A 434 13.79 6.73 -2.15
N LEU A 435 12.71 6.34 -1.46
CA LEU A 435 12.68 6.31 -0.01
C LEU A 435 13.49 5.13 0.53
N PRO A 436 14.25 5.30 1.63
CA PRO A 436 14.93 4.16 2.25
C PRO A 436 13.91 3.12 2.75
N LYS A 437 13.85 1.97 2.07
CA LYS A 437 12.84 0.91 2.26
C LYS A 437 12.51 0.59 3.72
N TYR A 438 13.54 0.39 4.54
CA TYR A 438 13.36 0.02 5.95
C TYR A 438 12.99 1.20 6.86
N ARG A 439 13.45 2.42 6.52
CA ARG A 439 13.18 3.63 7.31
C ARG A 439 11.73 4.08 7.15
N TYR A 440 11.11 3.83 6.00
CA TYR A 440 9.72 4.21 5.70
C TYR A 440 8.88 2.99 5.27
N ALA A 441 9.12 1.83 5.88
CA ALA A 441 8.48 0.58 5.51
C ALA A 441 6.94 0.65 5.57
N VAL A 442 6.37 1.38 6.54
CA VAL A 442 4.91 1.58 6.63
C VAL A 442 4.35 2.29 5.40
N ILE A 443 5.07 3.26 4.84
CA ILE A 443 4.67 3.94 3.60
C ILE A 443 4.76 2.96 2.43
N HIS A 444 5.81 2.16 2.32
CA HIS A 444 5.92 1.13 1.27
C HIS A 444 4.85 0.05 1.35
N MET A 445 4.38 -0.30 2.55
CA MET A 445 3.32 -1.31 2.73
C MET A 445 1.94 -0.78 2.37
N LEU A 446 1.71 0.53 2.50
CA LEU A 446 0.39 1.15 2.40
C LEU A 446 0.20 2.04 1.18
N ALA A 447 1.28 2.43 0.49
CA ALA A 447 1.20 3.29 -0.67
C ALA A 447 0.46 2.57 -1.81
N PRO A 448 -0.68 3.10 -2.29
CA PRO A 448 -1.34 2.55 -3.47
C PRO A 448 -0.56 2.92 -4.74
N ALA A 449 -0.80 2.21 -5.84
CA ALA A 449 -0.33 2.58 -7.18
C ALA A 449 -1.09 3.81 -7.73
N LEU A 450 -0.88 4.96 -7.09
CA LEU A 450 -1.67 6.18 -7.26
C LEU A 450 -1.53 6.82 -8.66
N ASP A 451 -0.42 6.58 -9.36
CA ASP A 451 -0.22 7.15 -10.70
C ASP A 451 -1.10 6.48 -11.76
N ARG A 452 -1.24 5.15 -11.70
CA ARG A 452 -2.16 4.40 -12.57
C ARG A 452 -3.60 4.85 -12.35
N VAL A 453 -3.98 5.12 -11.11
CA VAL A 453 -5.35 5.60 -10.81
C VAL A 453 -5.58 7.01 -11.35
N ALA A 454 -4.59 7.89 -11.22
CA ALA A 454 -4.68 9.24 -11.76
C ALA A 454 -4.74 9.28 -13.29
N GLU A 455 -4.28 8.24 -14.00
CA GLU A 455 -4.41 8.08 -15.45
C GLU A 455 -5.83 7.65 -15.87
N LEU A 456 -6.47 6.76 -15.10
CA LEU A 456 -7.82 6.24 -15.41
C LEU A 456 -8.86 7.35 -15.60
N ARG A 457 -8.74 8.46 -14.87
CA ARG A 457 -9.65 9.61 -15.05
C ARG A 457 -9.51 10.25 -16.44
N PHE A 458 -8.28 10.33 -16.95
CA PHE A 458 -8.00 10.96 -18.24
C PHE A 458 -8.51 10.09 -19.38
N ARG A 459 -8.35 8.77 -19.25
CA ARG A 459 -8.97 7.78 -20.12
C ARG A 459 -10.51 7.92 -20.12
N GLY A 460 -11.11 8.03 -18.93
CA GLY A 460 -12.56 8.25 -18.78
C GLY A 460 -13.04 9.58 -19.40
N LYS A 461 -12.30 10.68 -19.17
CA LYS A 461 -12.57 11.98 -19.78
C LYS A 461 -12.47 11.91 -21.31
N ALA A 462 -11.42 11.28 -21.84
CA ALA A 462 -11.23 11.12 -23.28
C ALA A 462 -12.37 10.33 -23.91
N LEU A 463 -12.83 9.24 -23.27
CA LEU A 463 -13.98 8.48 -23.72
C LEU A 463 -15.27 9.32 -23.71
N HIS A 464 -15.50 10.11 -22.65
CA HIS A 464 -16.65 11.01 -22.58
C HIS A 464 -16.64 12.06 -23.71
N GLU A 465 -15.50 12.73 -23.91
CA GLU A 465 -15.33 13.72 -24.98
C GLU A 465 -15.40 13.08 -26.38
N ALA A 466 -14.91 11.85 -26.54
CA ALA A 466 -15.04 11.06 -27.75
C ALA A 466 -16.51 10.74 -28.07
N THR A 467 -17.31 10.34 -27.08
CA THR A 467 -18.75 10.10 -27.27
C THR A 467 -19.49 11.37 -27.73
N LEU A 468 -19.21 12.52 -27.10
CA LEU A 468 -19.75 13.80 -27.55
C LEU A 468 -19.32 14.14 -28.98
N THR A 469 -18.07 13.86 -29.33
CA THR A 469 -17.51 14.11 -30.66
C THR A 469 -18.14 13.20 -31.72
N VAL A 470 -18.34 11.92 -31.42
CA VAL A 470 -19.05 10.97 -32.31
C VAL A 470 -20.49 11.44 -32.55
N LEU A 471 -21.21 11.86 -31.51
CA LEU A 471 -22.55 12.42 -31.65
C LEU A 471 -22.57 13.68 -32.52
N ALA A 472 -21.62 14.59 -32.30
CA ALA A 472 -21.47 15.81 -33.10
C ALA A 472 -21.18 15.50 -34.58
N LEU A 473 -20.30 14.52 -34.86
CA LEU A 473 -19.97 14.07 -36.21
C LEU A 473 -21.18 13.44 -36.91
N GLN A 474 -21.92 12.57 -36.22
CA GLN A 474 -23.13 11.97 -36.78
C GLN A 474 -24.22 13.03 -37.02
N ARG A 475 -24.37 14.00 -36.12
CA ARG A 475 -25.33 15.11 -36.28
C ARG A 475 -24.96 16.01 -37.45
N TYR A 476 -23.67 16.34 -37.59
CA TYR A 476 -23.16 17.10 -38.74
C TYR A 476 -23.47 16.39 -40.05
N ARG A 477 -23.24 15.06 -40.12
CA ARG A 477 -23.61 14.27 -41.30
C ARG A 477 -25.11 14.27 -41.56
N ALA A 478 -25.94 14.12 -40.53
CA ALA A 478 -27.39 14.14 -40.67
C ALA A 478 -27.91 15.49 -41.19
N ASP A 479 -27.28 16.61 -40.80
CA ASP A 479 -27.69 17.96 -41.18
C ASP A 479 -27.10 18.41 -42.53
N LYS A 480 -25.86 18.01 -42.85
CA LYS A 480 -25.08 18.51 -44.00
C LYS A 480 -24.91 17.49 -45.12
N GLY A 481 -25.26 16.23 -44.89
CA GLY A 481 -25.14 15.14 -45.86
C GLY A 481 -23.76 14.51 -45.97
N GLY A 482 -22.76 14.97 -45.22
CA GLY A 482 -21.39 14.45 -45.20
C GLY A 482 -20.67 14.76 -43.90
N TYR A 483 -19.55 14.10 -43.64
CA TYR A 483 -18.70 14.39 -42.48
C TYR A 483 -17.81 15.64 -42.75
N PRO A 484 -17.41 16.38 -41.71
CA PRO A 484 -16.56 17.56 -41.88
C PRO A 484 -15.15 17.18 -42.36
N ALA A 485 -14.40 18.12 -42.96
CA ALA A 485 -13.01 17.85 -43.32
C ALA A 485 -12.07 17.84 -42.09
N SER A 486 -12.48 18.47 -40.99
CA SER A 486 -11.71 18.57 -39.73
C SER A 486 -12.63 18.73 -38.52
N LEU A 487 -12.12 18.46 -37.31
CA LEU A 487 -12.89 18.70 -36.07
C LEU A 487 -13.16 20.19 -35.82
N ASP A 488 -12.34 21.09 -36.35
CA ASP A 488 -12.55 22.55 -36.23
C ASP A 488 -13.89 22.99 -36.80
N GLU A 489 -14.36 22.36 -37.89
CA GLU A 489 -15.66 22.65 -38.47
C GLU A 489 -16.82 22.37 -37.50
N LEU A 490 -16.69 21.35 -36.64
CA LEU A 490 -17.71 21.06 -35.62
C LEU A 490 -17.80 22.18 -34.60
N THR A 491 -16.68 22.79 -34.25
CA THR A 491 -16.65 23.92 -33.31
C THR A 491 -17.20 25.18 -33.99
N GLN A 492 -16.75 25.47 -35.21
CA GLN A 492 -17.19 26.64 -35.99
C GLN A 492 -18.70 26.60 -36.28
N ALA A 493 -19.25 25.41 -36.52
CA ALA A 493 -20.67 25.22 -36.79
C ALA A 493 -21.52 25.02 -35.52
N GLY A 494 -20.94 25.08 -34.32
CA GLY A 494 -21.67 24.99 -33.04
C GLY A 494 -22.17 23.58 -32.69
N TYR A 495 -21.54 22.53 -33.24
CA TYR A 495 -21.77 21.14 -32.85
C TYR A 495 -20.95 20.74 -31.62
N LEU A 496 -19.79 21.37 -31.42
CA LEU A 496 -18.96 21.24 -30.21
C LEU A 496 -18.60 22.62 -29.67
N ASN A 497 -18.40 22.72 -28.35
CA ASN A 497 -17.95 23.96 -27.71
C ASN A 497 -16.42 24.12 -27.80
N THR A 498 -15.70 23.01 -27.67
CA THR A 498 -14.23 22.94 -27.70
C THR A 498 -13.81 21.63 -28.35
N LEU A 499 -12.60 21.59 -28.91
CA LEU A 499 -12.02 20.36 -29.42
C LEU A 499 -11.73 19.37 -28.27
N PRO A 500 -11.97 18.07 -28.47
CA PRO A 500 -11.73 17.05 -27.45
C PRO A 500 -10.23 16.86 -27.23
N ALA A 501 -9.75 16.94 -25.99
CA ALA A 501 -8.31 16.86 -25.70
C ALA A 501 -7.83 15.41 -25.69
N ASP A 502 -6.69 15.12 -26.32
CA ASP A 502 -6.04 13.81 -26.20
C ASP A 502 -5.14 13.78 -24.96
N PRO A 503 -5.36 12.87 -24.00
CA PRO A 503 -4.49 12.76 -22.83
C PRO A 503 -3.05 12.30 -23.13
N TYR A 504 -2.81 11.70 -24.30
CA TYR A 504 -1.51 11.14 -24.69
C TYR A 504 -0.82 11.94 -25.80
N SER A 505 -1.37 13.07 -26.21
CA SER A 505 -0.68 13.98 -27.12
C SER A 505 -0.84 15.44 -26.68
N LYS A 506 -0.16 16.35 -27.41
CA LYS A 506 -0.33 17.80 -27.19
C LYS A 506 -1.62 18.33 -27.84
N GLY A 507 -2.19 17.57 -28.77
CA GLY A 507 -3.29 17.99 -29.63
C GLY A 507 -4.65 17.50 -29.14
N PRO A 508 -5.70 17.72 -29.95
CA PRO A 508 -6.97 17.08 -29.74
C PRO A 508 -6.92 15.59 -30.14
N LEU A 509 -7.99 14.85 -29.86
CA LEU A 509 -8.19 13.52 -30.45
C LEU A 509 -8.05 13.57 -31.97
N VAL A 510 -7.48 12.51 -32.56
CA VAL A 510 -7.27 12.44 -34.00
C VAL A 510 -8.52 11.99 -34.70
N TYR A 511 -8.94 12.80 -35.68
CA TYR A 511 -10.04 12.51 -36.58
C TYR A 511 -9.54 12.28 -38.00
N LYS A 512 -9.97 11.18 -38.62
CA LYS A 512 -9.71 10.89 -40.03
C LYS A 512 -11.01 10.55 -40.73
N ALA A 513 -11.44 11.39 -41.66
CA ALA A 513 -12.56 11.07 -42.54
C ALA A 513 -12.17 9.87 -43.43
N THR A 514 -13.08 8.90 -43.58
CA THR A 514 -12.90 7.77 -44.50
C THR A 514 -13.99 7.81 -45.58
N ARG A 515 -13.91 6.93 -46.58
CA ARG A 515 -14.88 6.91 -47.68
C ARG A 515 -16.32 6.72 -47.19
N ASP A 516 -16.51 5.86 -46.19
CA ASP A 516 -17.82 5.42 -45.73
C ASP A 516 -18.13 5.85 -44.27
N GLY A 517 -17.20 6.58 -43.64
CA GLY A 517 -17.23 6.83 -42.20
C GLY A 517 -16.15 7.80 -41.74
N PHE A 518 -15.63 7.55 -40.55
CA PHE A 518 -14.48 8.21 -39.98
C PHE A 518 -13.79 7.30 -38.97
N THR A 519 -12.57 7.66 -38.57
CA THR A 519 -11.89 7.11 -37.41
C THR A 519 -11.69 8.23 -36.39
N LEU A 520 -11.94 7.95 -35.12
CA LEU A 520 -11.66 8.84 -33.99
C LEU A 520 -10.85 8.09 -32.93
N TYR A 521 -9.67 8.58 -32.58
CA TYR A 521 -8.75 7.88 -31.68
C TYR A 521 -7.82 8.83 -30.90
N SER A 522 -7.18 8.28 -29.87
CA SER A 522 -6.09 8.89 -29.10
C SER A 522 -4.81 8.08 -29.36
N PHE A 523 -3.62 8.71 -29.26
CA PHE A 523 -2.33 8.03 -29.45
C PHE A 523 -2.14 6.81 -28.54
N GLY A 524 -2.77 6.80 -27.36
CA GLY A 524 -2.66 5.64 -26.47
C GLY A 524 -1.40 5.67 -25.61
N ALA A 525 -1.16 4.58 -24.86
CA ALA A 525 -0.23 4.58 -23.74
C ALA A 525 1.26 4.64 -24.14
N ASP A 526 1.60 4.32 -25.40
CA ASP A 526 2.93 4.48 -25.99
C ASP A 526 3.21 5.92 -26.48
N PHE A 527 2.15 6.74 -26.57
CA PHE A 527 2.13 8.11 -27.07
C PHE A 527 2.61 8.26 -28.52
N ASP A 528 2.56 7.20 -29.30
CA ASP A 528 2.91 7.22 -30.72
C ASP A 528 1.61 7.21 -31.57
N ASP A 529 1.61 7.88 -32.72
CA ASP A 529 0.45 7.84 -33.64
C ASP A 529 0.55 6.60 -34.53
N ASP A 530 -0.19 5.55 -34.18
CA ASP A 530 -0.27 4.33 -34.96
C ASP A 530 -1.30 4.41 -36.11
N ASN A 531 -1.68 5.63 -36.48
CA ASN A 531 -2.55 5.95 -37.59
C ASN A 531 -3.97 5.37 -37.50
N GLY A 532 -4.47 5.13 -36.29
CA GLY A 532 -5.75 4.53 -35.97
C GLY A 532 -5.70 2.99 -35.89
N ARG A 533 -4.52 2.39 -35.73
CA ARG A 533 -4.40 0.95 -35.49
C ARG A 533 -4.71 0.69 -34.02
N PRO A 534 -5.73 -0.12 -33.70
CA PRO A 534 -6.19 -0.30 -32.34
C PRO A 534 -5.12 -0.98 -31.48
N SER A 535 -5.02 -0.53 -30.24
CA SER A 535 -4.28 -1.22 -29.20
C SER A 535 -4.86 -2.62 -28.95
N THR A 536 -4.00 -3.60 -28.66
CA THR A 536 -4.42 -5.00 -28.52
C THR A 536 -3.96 -5.63 -27.23
N ASP A 537 -4.82 -6.48 -26.66
CA ASP A 537 -4.48 -7.25 -25.47
C ASP A 537 -3.42 -8.33 -25.74
N ARG A 538 -3.01 -9.06 -24.70
CA ARG A 538 -2.02 -10.17 -24.80
C ARG A 538 -2.38 -11.27 -25.80
N LYS A 539 -3.63 -11.33 -26.28
CA LYS A 539 -4.11 -12.30 -27.28
C LYS A 539 -4.29 -11.67 -28.66
N GLY A 540 -3.86 -10.42 -28.86
CA GLY A 540 -3.95 -9.69 -30.12
C GLY A 540 -5.36 -9.15 -30.42
N ARG A 541 -6.23 -9.04 -29.42
CA ARG A 541 -7.60 -8.56 -29.61
C ARG A 541 -7.69 -7.06 -29.35
N PRO A 542 -8.42 -6.28 -30.15
CA PRO A 542 -8.63 -4.86 -29.89
C PRO A 542 -9.17 -4.63 -28.48
N HIS A 543 -8.45 -3.81 -27.72
CA HIS A 543 -8.85 -3.42 -26.37
C HIS A 543 -8.28 -2.03 -26.09
N LEU A 544 -9.11 -1.12 -25.58
CA LEU A 544 -8.69 0.25 -25.35
C LEU A 544 -7.60 0.31 -24.28
N TRP A 545 -6.61 1.17 -24.51
CA TRP A 545 -5.59 1.55 -23.53
C TRP A 545 -4.63 0.42 -23.12
N GLU A 546 -4.31 -0.47 -24.06
CA GLU A 546 -3.20 -1.42 -23.92
C GLU A 546 -1.86 -0.73 -24.19
N ASP A 547 -0.76 -1.44 -23.91
CA ASP A 547 0.59 -0.86 -23.89
C ASP A 547 1.12 -0.44 -25.27
N GLU A 548 0.59 -1.02 -26.36
CA GLU A 548 0.96 -0.72 -27.75
C GLU A 548 -0.30 -0.45 -28.57
N GLY A 549 -0.30 0.60 -29.39
CA GLY A 549 -1.38 0.96 -30.30
C GLY A 549 -2.25 2.13 -29.84
N ASP A 550 -3.08 2.60 -30.78
CA ASP A 550 -4.00 3.70 -30.53
C ASP A 550 -5.25 3.26 -29.75
N ALA A 551 -5.75 4.16 -28.90
CA ALA A 551 -7.07 4.04 -28.29
C ALA A 551 -8.16 4.47 -29.30
N VAL A 552 -8.63 3.52 -30.11
CA VAL A 552 -9.64 3.76 -31.15
C VAL A 552 -11.06 3.77 -30.56
N PHE A 553 -11.69 4.94 -30.50
CA PHE A 553 -13.06 5.11 -30.02
C PHE A 553 -14.11 4.85 -31.10
N TRP A 554 -13.75 5.09 -32.37
CA TRP A 554 -14.63 4.88 -33.51
C TRP A 554 -13.84 4.51 -34.77
N PRO A 555 -14.30 3.56 -35.61
CA PRO A 555 -15.45 2.67 -35.37
C PRO A 555 -15.20 1.75 -34.16
N ILE A 556 -16.28 1.27 -33.54
CA ILE A 556 -16.12 0.23 -32.51
C ILE A 556 -15.71 -1.05 -33.23
N ASN A 557 -14.55 -1.59 -32.86
CA ASN A 557 -14.15 -2.91 -33.31
C ASN A 557 -14.96 -3.95 -32.49
N PRO A 558 -15.69 -4.87 -33.14
CA PRO A 558 -16.48 -5.91 -32.48
C PRO A 558 -15.63 -6.89 -31.65
#